data_AF-A0A7X8XX46-F1
#
_entry.id   AF-A0A7X8XX46-F1
#
_cell.length_a   1.000
_cell.length_b   1.000
_cell.length_c   1.000
_cell.angle_alpha   90.00
_cell.angle_beta   90.00
_cell.angle_gamma   90.00
#
_symmetry.space_group_name_H-M   'P 1'
#
loop_
_entity.id
_entity.type
_entity.pdbx_description
1 polymer ?
#
loop_
_entity_poly.entity_id
_entity_poly.type
_entity_poly.pdbx_seq_one_letter_code
_entity_poly.pdbx_strand_id
1 'polypeptide(L)'
;MQTVINTLTIIPILFISLFTVDYNTTSIAAQGGRPTFTVIKQDVPKACPLGGLHLIEGIVRSANPDEYVDIYIYLQNYNGSWTKQVFKRKGGGVVKLDLSSCDYTGNYYALADYAYNSGKKMPSVEQVKAKHEEKGKNPKFRVTEKYPFKECEGDAIGTYFKQGEVFTPKGQKVEVTMYLQKADGSWRKKHYKKVGSGFIPLEIKGCDLNGVYKSRIVYAN
;
A
#
# COMPACT_ATOMS: atom_id res chain seq x y z
N MET A 1 -44.44 -65.60 27.16
CA MET A 1 -43.05 -66.04 27.39
C MET A 1 -42.51 -66.54 26.06
N GLN A 2 -41.80 -65.70 25.32
CA GLN A 2 -40.95 -66.12 24.20
C GLN A 2 -39.99 -64.97 23.85
N THR A 3 -38.79 -65.40 23.54
CA THR A 3 -37.53 -64.71 23.79
C THR A 3 -37.13 -63.87 22.59
N VAL A 4 -36.61 -62.66 22.87
CA VAL A 4 -35.94 -61.79 21.92
C VAL A 4 -34.55 -62.38 21.62
N ILE A 5 -34.21 -62.53 20.34
CA ILE A 5 -32.80 -62.57 19.90
C ILE A 5 -32.66 -61.61 18.72
N ASN A 6 -32.04 -60.47 19.02
CA ASN A 6 -31.60 -59.45 18.08
C ASN A 6 -30.34 -59.96 17.35
N THR A 7 -30.41 -60.14 16.04
CA THR A 7 -29.21 -60.21 15.19
C THR A 7 -28.99 -58.84 14.54
N LEU A 8 -27.96 -58.16 15.05
CA LEU A 8 -27.45 -56.88 14.61
C LEU A 8 -26.58 -57.12 13.36
N THR A 9 -27.07 -56.76 12.17
CA THR A 9 -26.26 -56.82 10.94
C THR A 9 -25.36 -55.59 10.87
N ILE A 10 -24.07 -55.81 11.06
CA ILE A 10 -23.02 -54.79 10.96
C ILE A 10 -22.80 -54.49 9.47
N ILE A 11 -23.21 -53.29 9.02
CA ILE A 11 -22.85 -52.76 7.70
C ILE A 11 -21.48 -52.07 7.83
N PRO A 12 -20.40 -52.58 7.23
CA PRO A 12 -19.15 -51.84 7.17
C PRO A 12 -19.31 -50.66 6.19
N ILE A 13 -19.23 -49.46 6.75
CA ILE A 13 -19.16 -48.20 6.01
C ILE A 13 -17.80 -48.17 5.30
N LEU A 14 -17.79 -48.47 4.01
CA LEU A 14 -16.64 -48.26 3.14
C LEU A 14 -16.57 -46.77 2.77
N PHE A 15 -16.02 -45.94 3.67
CA PHE A 15 -15.59 -44.59 3.30
C PHE A 15 -14.34 -44.72 2.44
N ILE A 16 -14.54 -44.76 1.12
CA ILE A 16 -13.47 -44.52 0.15
C ILE A 16 -13.11 -43.05 0.29
N SER A 17 -12.03 -42.80 1.03
CA SER A 17 -11.32 -41.54 1.07
C SER A 17 -10.60 -41.36 -0.27
N LEU A 18 -11.27 -40.74 -1.23
CA LEU A 18 -10.64 -40.18 -2.42
C LEU A 18 -9.85 -38.94 -2.02
N PHE A 19 -8.65 -39.14 -1.48
CA PHE A 19 -7.58 -38.17 -1.59
C PHE A 19 -6.99 -38.29 -2.99
N THR A 20 -7.47 -37.45 -3.91
CA THR A 20 -6.73 -37.10 -5.12
C THR A 20 -5.92 -35.86 -4.82
N VAL A 21 -4.76 -36.07 -4.18
CA VAL A 21 -3.62 -35.19 -4.32
C VAL A 21 -2.66 -35.93 -5.21
N ASP A 22 -2.66 -35.58 -6.49
CA ASP A 22 -1.43 -35.63 -7.29
C ASP A 22 -1.50 -34.61 -8.42
N TYR A 23 -0.75 -33.53 -8.19
CA TYR A 23 0.26 -32.99 -9.10
C TYR A 23 -0.12 -32.99 -10.59
N ASN A 24 -0.98 -32.05 -10.98
CA ASN A 24 -0.82 -31.40 -12.28
C ASN A 24 0.10 -30.18 -12.12
N THR A 25 1.36 -30.47 -11.83
CA THR A 25 2.48 -29.54 -12.05
C THR A 25 3.09 -29.87 -13.40
N THR A 26 2.34 -29.56 -14.44
CA THR A 26 2.80 -29.43 -15.82
C THR A 26 2.32 -28.03 -16.23
N SER A 27 3.14 -27.02 -16.46
CA SER A 27 4.47 -26.99 -17.04
C SER A 27 5.18 -25.71 -16.60
N ILE A 28 6.42 -25.88 -16.15
CA ILE A 28 7.41 -24.81 -16.03
C ILE A 28 7.84 -24.48 -17.46
N ALA A 29 7.11 -23.56 -18.11
CA ALA A 29 7.58 -22.79 -19.26
C ALA A 29 6.64 -21.58 -19.49
N ALA A 30 7.19 -20.37 -19.32
CA ALA A 30 6.64 -19.07 -19.72
C ALA A 30 5.52 -18.42 -18.86
N GLN A 31 5.82 -18.06 -17.61
CA GLN A 31 5.29 -16.82 -17.02
C GLN A 31 6.45 -15.97 -16.50
N GLY A 32 7.04 -15.16 -17.39
CA GLY A 32 7.85 -14.03 -16.94
C GLY A 32 6.98 -13.19 -16.00
N GLY A 33 7.44 -13.00 -14.75
CA GLY A 33 6.64 -12.36 -13.70
C GLY A 33 6.00 -11.05 -14.18
N ARG A 34 4.73 -10.83 -13.78
CA ARG A 34 4.00 -9.61 -14.13
C ARG A 34 4.79 -8.38 -13.70
N PRO A 35 4.80 -7.32 -14.52
CA PRO A 35 5.46 -6.11 -14.11
C PRO A 35 4.72 -5.48 -12.92
N THR A 36 5.47 -4.82 -12.04
CA THR A 36 4.91 -4.04 -10.93
C THR A 36 5.30 -2.60 -11.08
N PHE A 37 4.46 -1.70 -10.59
CA PHE A 37 4.75 -0.28 -10.56
C PHE A 37 4.64 0.25 -9.13
N THR A 38 5.56 1.14 -8.76
CA THR A 38 5.54 1.80 -7.45
C THR A 38 5.92 3.25 -7.65
N VAL A 39 5.14 4.19 -7.10
CA VAL A 39 5.57 5.59 -7.00
C VAL A 39 6.73 5.66 -6.02
N ILE A 40 7.85 6.24 -6.44
CA ILE A 40 9.06 6.37 -5.62
C ILE A 40 9.34 7.82 -5.22
N LYS A 41 8.73 8.79 -5.91
CA LYS A 41 8.89 10.20 -5.62
C LYS A 41 7.59 10.95 -5.84
N GLN A 42 7.11 11.60 -4.79
CA GLN A 42 5.93 12.47 -4.81
C GLN A 42 6.15 13.67 -3.90
N ASP A 43 5.46 14.76 -4.18
CA ASP A 43 5.47 15.98 -3.38
C ASP A 43 4.10 16.68 -3.42
N VAL A 44 3.97 17.77 -2.67
CA VAL A 44 2.89 18.74 -2.83
C VAL A 44 3.34 19.76 -3.90
N PRO A 45 2.52 20.08 -4.91
CA PRO A 45 2.90 21.06 -5.91
C PRO A 45 3.19 22.42 -5.26
N LYS A 46 4.27 23.10 -5.67
CA LYS A 46 4.68 24.41 -5.12
C LYS A 46 3.58 25.48 -5.22
N ALA A 47 2.77 25.41 -6.28
CA ALA A 47 1.65 26.32 -6.52
C ALA A 47 0.43 26.04 -5.60
N CYS A 48 0.43 24.92 -4.88
CA CYS A 48 -0.71 24.45 -4.09
C CYS A 48 -0.30 24.27 -2.60
N PRO A 49 0.02 25.35 -1.87
CA PRO A 49 0.49 25.27 -0.48
C PRO A 49 -0.54 24.64 0.47
N LEU A 50 -1.81 24.63 0.06
CA LEU A 50 -2.93 24.09 0.83
C LEU A 50 -3.20 22.61 0.57
N GLY A 51 -2.46 21.93 -0.30
CA GLY A 51 -2.68 20.53 -0.65
C GLY A 51 -2.68 20.29 -2.16
N GLY A 52 -2.71 19.02 -2.55
CA GLY A 52 -2.52 18.59 -3.93
C GLY A 52 -1.57 17.40 -4.01
N LEU A 53 -1.30 16.95 -5.22
CA LEU A 53 -0.35 15.87 -5.46
C LEU A 53 0.49 16.19 -6.69
N HIS A 54 1.80 16.06 -6.55
CA HIS A 54 2.77 15.99 -7.63
C HIS A 54 3.42 14.61 -7.62
N LEU A 55 3.05 13.74 -8.56
CA LEU A 55 3.76 12.50 -8.81
C LEU A 55 4.92 12.77 -9.76
N ILE A 56 6.15 12.58 -9.27
CA ILE A 56 7.36 12.95 -10.01
C ILE A 56 7.92 11.71 -10.72
N GLU A 57 8.16 10.64 -9.97
CA GLU A 57 8.77 9.41 -10.49
C GLU A 57 8.10 8.16 -9.94
N GLY A 58 8.01 7.15 -10.81
CA GLY A 58 7.70 5.78 -10.44
C GLY A 58 8.75 4.81 -10.97
N ILE A 59 8.79 3.60 -10.41
CA ILE A 59 9.65 2.52 -10.89
C ILE A 59 8.79 1.35 -11.37
N VAL A 60 9.11 0.87 -12.57
CA VAL A 60 8.60 -0.39 -13.12
C VAL A 60 9.61 -1.48 -12.81
N ARG A 61 9.16 -2.59 -12.22
CA ARG A 61 9.94 -3.82 -12.16
C ARG A 61 9.33 -4.79 -13.16
N SER A 62 10.08 -5.15 -14.20
CA SER A 62 9.67 -6.07 -15.26
C SER A 62 10.68 -7.20 -15.35
N ALA A 63 10.20 -8.43 -15.55
CA ALA A 63 11.07 -9.57 -15.80
C ALA A 63 11.54 -9.62 -17.27
N ASN A 64 10.81 -8.99 -18.19
CA ASN A 64 11.16 -8.93 -19.60
C ASN A 64 11.64 -7.51 -19.97
N PRO A 65 12.93 -7.33 -20.32
CA PRO A 65 13.48 -6.02 -20.67
C PRO A 65 13.09 -5.56 -22.08
N ASP A 66 12.71 -6.47 -22.97
CA ASP A 66 12.38 -6.17 -24.35
C ASP A 66 10.91 -5.79 -24.56
N GLU A 67 10.06 -6.14 -23.60
CA GLU A 67 8.64 -5.88 -23.66
C GLU A 67 8.26 -4.49 -23.17
N TYR A 68 7.23 -3.93 -23.77
CA TYR A 68 6.62 -2.72 -23.27
C TYR A 68 5.66 -3.02 -22.12
N VAL A 69 5.68 -2.15 -21.13
CA VAL A 69 4.82 -2.15 -19.96
C VAL A 69 3.94 -0.90 -20.01
N ASP A 70 2.63 -1.09 -20.00
CA ASP A 70 1.65 -0.03 -19.83
C ASP A 70 1.36 0.16 -18.34
N ILE A 71 1.36 1.41 -17.91
CA ILE A 71 1.20 1.82 -16.51
C ILE A 71 -0.05 2.68 -16.44
N TYR A 72 -0.99 2.27 -15.62
CA TYR A 72 -2.25 2.97 -15.42
C TYR A 72 -2.24 3.59 -14.03
N ILE A 73 -2.46 4.91 -13.96
CA ILE A 73 -2.55 5.65 -12.71
C ILE A 73 -3.92 6.32 -12.66
N TYR A 74 -4.67 6.06 -11.60
CA TYR A 74 -5.96 6.66 -11.33
C TYR A 74 -5.79 7.59 -10.13
N LEU A 75 -6.12 8.86 -10.31
CA LEU A 75 -5.93 9.93 -9.34
C LEU A 75 -7.29 10.43 -8.87
N GLN A 76 -7.54 10.45 -7.57
CA GLN A 76 -8.78 10.96 -7.03
C GLN A 76 -8.73 12.49 -6.95
N ASN A 77 -9.78 13.14 -7.47
CA ASN A 77 -9.98 14.58 -7.35
C ASN A 77 -10.82 14.92 -6.12
N TYR A 78 -10.69 16.15 -5.61
CA TYR A 78 -11.48 16.65 -4.47
C TYR A 78 -12.99 16.66 -4.73
N ASN A 79 -13.43 16.80 -5.99
CA ASN A 79 -14.83 16.68 -6.37
C ASN A 79 -15.36 15.23 -6.40
N GLY A 80 -14.53 14.24 -6.05
CA GLY A 80 -14.89 12.82 -6.01
C GLY A 80 -14.76 12.07 -7.34
N SER A 81 -14.43 12.76 -8.43
CA SER A 81 -14.09 12.11 -9.70
C SER A 81 -12.70 11.48 -9.66
N TRP A 82 -12.39 10.64 -10.65
CA TRP A 82 -11.07 10.04 -10.81
C TRP A 82 -10.52 10.31 -12.21
N THR A 83 -9.29 10.79 -12.26
CA THR A 83 -8.56 11.02 -13.52
C THR A 83 -7.67 9.81 -13.80
N LYS A 84 -7.81 9.23 -15.00
CA LYS A 84 -6.96 8.13 -15.47
C LYS A 84 -5.82 8.70 -16.32
N GLN A 85 -4.60 8.27 -16.04
CA GLN A 85 -3.38 8.57 -16.79
C GLN A 85 -2.71 7.26 -17.21
N VAL A 86 -2.13 7.25 -18.40
CA VAL A 86 -1.46 6.07 -18.96
C VAL A 86 -0.05 6.45 -19.37
N PHE A 87 0.92 5.67 -18.91
CA PHE A 87 2.31 5.76 -19.33
C PHE A 87 2.74 4.45 -19.94
N LYS A 88 3.80 4.52 -20.74
CA LYS A 88 4.39 3.35 -21.36
C LYS A 88 5.90 3.38 -21.18
N ARG A 89 6.49 2.22 -20.89
CA ARG A 89 7.94 2.07 -20.75
C ARG A 89 8.38 0.74 -21.35
N LYS A 90 9.54 0.72 -22.03
CA LYS A 90 10.20 -0.53 -22.41
C LYS A 90 10.98 -1.09 -21.24
N GLY A 91 10.73 -2.35 -20.88
CA GLY A 91 11.40 -3.05 -19.79
C GLY A 91 11.19 -2.43 -18.40
N GLY A 92 12.10 -2.79 -17.47
CA GLY A 92 12.13 -2.23 -16.12
C GLY A 92 12.80 -0.86 -16.04
N GLY A 93 12.60 -0.15 -14.93
CA GLY A 93 13.28 1.09 -14.59
C GLY A 93 12.36 2.27 -14.30
N VAL A 94 12.96 3.45 -14.20
CA VAL A 94 12.28 4.67 -13.75
C VAL A 94 11.43 5.30 -14.85
N VAL A 95 10.22 5.73 -14.51
CA VAL A 95 9.30 6.48 -15.36
C VAL A 95 9.10 7.86 -14.76
N LYS A 96 9.35 8.90 -15.56
CA LYS A 96 8.97 10.27 -15.22
C LYS A 96 7.47 10.42 -15.44
N LEU A 97 6.76 10.81 -14.39
CA LEU A 97 5.30 10.93 -14.41
C LEU A 97 4.89 12.38 -14.65
N ASP A 98 5.48 13.28 -13.88
CA ASP A 98 5.21 14.73 -13.86
C ASP A 98 3.71 15.07 -13.85
N LEU A 99 2.93 14.33 -13.05
CA LEU A 99 1.50 14.58 -12.87
C LEU A 99 1.30 15.46 -11.66
N SER A 100 0.83 16.69 -11.87
CA SER A 100 0.66 17.68 -10.82
C SER A 100 -0.70 18.34 -10.88
N SER A 101 -1.41 18.39 -9.77
CA SER A 101 -2.62 19.20 -9.62
C SER A 101 -2.90 19.54 -8.15
N CYS A 102 -3.44 20.74 -7.91
CA CYS A 102 -4.01 21.14 -6.62
C CYS A 102 -5.30 20.36 -6.31
N ASP A 103 -6.00 19.88 -7.35
CA ASP A 103 -7.29 19.20 -7.20
C ASP A 103 -7.15 17.73 -6.80
N TYR A 104 -5.94 17.19 -6.79
CA TYR A 104 -5.70 15.81 -6.38
C TYR A 104 -5.69 15.68 -4.86
N THR A 105 -6.45 14.72 -4.35
CA THR A 105 -6.56 14.44 -2.91
C THR A 105 -5.31 13.78 -2.33
N GLY A 106 -4.36 13.38 -3.16
CA GLY A 106 -3.24 12.53 -2.79
C GLY A 106 -3.54 11.02 -2.87
N ASN A 107 -4.80 10.63 -3.05
CA ASN A 107 -5.16 9.23 -3.26
C ASN A 107 -4.94 8.84 -4.72
N TYR A 108 -4.28 7.70 -4.92
CA TYR A 108 -4.13 7.12 -6.23
C TYR A 108 -4.21 5.59 -6.18
N TYR A 109 -4.50 5.01 -7.34
CA TYR A 109 -4.39 3.59 -7.62
C TYR A 109 -3.52 3.43 -8.86
N ALA A 110 -2.47 2.62 -8.77
CA ALA A 110 -1.56 2.41 -9.88
C ALA A 110 -1.36 0.91 -10.13
N LEU A 111 -1.27 0.53 -11.40
CA LEU A 111 -0.95 -0.82 -11.83
C LEU A 111 -0.13 -0.80 -13.12
N ALA A 112 0.55 -1.90 -13.38
CA ALA A 112 1.30 -2.12 -14.60
C ALA A 112 0.98 -3.51 -15.16
N ASP A 113 0.96 -3.63 -16.49
CA ASP A 113 0.93 -4.91 -17.19
C ASP A 113 1.71 -4.78 -18.51
N TYR A 114 2.08 -5.91 -19.10
CA TYR A 114 2.70 -5.90 -20.42
C TYR A 114 1.70 -5.43 -21.48
N ALA A 115 2.15 -4.63 -22.44
CA ALA A 115 1.31 -4.03 -23.47
C ALA A 115 0.65 -5.08 -24.38
N TYR A 116 1.28 -6.25 -24.57
CA TYR A 116 0.71 -7.36 -25.34
C TYR A 116 -0.44 -8.08 -24.63
N ASN A 117 -0.60 -7.90 -23.31
CA ASN A 117 -1.71 -8.46 -22.52
C ASN A 117 -3.00 -7.63 -22.65
N SER A 118 -3.27 -7.08 -23.84
CA SER A 118 -4.45 -6.23 -24.12
C SER A 118 -5.79 -6.92 -23.84
N GLY A 119 -5.81 -8.26 -23.73
CA GLY A 119 -6.97 -9.06 -23.34
C GLY A 119 -7.36 -8.97 -21.86
N LYS A 120 -6.50 -8.44 -20.97
CA LYS A 120 -6.88 -8.18 -19.58
C LYS A 120 -7.49 -6.79 -19.42
N LYS A 121 -8.76 -6.76 -19.01
CA LYS A 121 -9.46 -5.52 -18.67
C LYS A 121 -8.79 -4.88 -17.46
N MET A 122 -8.07 -3.79 -17.70
CA MET A 122 -7.66 -2.85 -16.66
C MET A 122 -8.90 -2.38 -15.89
N PRO A 123 -8.79 -2.14 -14.58
CA PRO A 123 -9.96 -1.80 -13.78
C PRO A 123 -10.61 -0.52 -14.30
N SER A 124 -11.94 -0.50 -14.34
CA SER A 124 -12.67 0.72 -14.65
C SER A 124 -12.52 1.73 -13.50
N VAL A 125 -12.88 3.00 -13.75
CA VAL A 125 -12.89 4.03 -12.71
C VAL A 125 -13.82 3.64 -11.56
N GLU A 126 -14.96 3.02 -11.86
CA GLU A 126 -15.94 2.54 -10.88
C GLU A 126 -15.33 1.45 -9.99
N GLN A 127 -14.58 0.52 -10.58
CA GLN A 127 -13.88 -0.53 -9.82
C GLN A 127 -12.78 0.05 -8.94
N VAL A 128 -12.05 1.06 -9.41
CA VAL A 128 -11.04 1.76 -8.60
C VAL A 128 -11.70 2.50 -7.43
N LYS A 129 -12.83 3.17 -7.69
CA LYS A 129 -13.61 3.85 -6.66
C LYS A 129 -14.10 2.89 -5.57
N ALA A 130 -14.66 1.74 -5.97
CA ALA A 130 -15.11 0.71 -5.01
C ALA A 130 -13.94 0.21 -4.13
N LYS A 131 -12.81 -0.13 -4.74
CA LYS A 131 -11.59 -0.54 -4.00
C LYS A 131 -11.07 0.54 -3.06
N HIS A 132 -11.22 1.82 -3.43
CA HIS A 132 -10.83 2.93 -2.57
C HIS A 132 -11.76 3.06 -1.36
N GLU A 133 -13.07 2.90 -1.56
CA GLU A 133 -14.06 2.93 -0.48
C GLU A 133 -13.87 1.79 0.54
N GLU A 134 -13.41 0.62 0.09
CA GLU A 134 -13.03 -0.52 0.95
C GLU A 134 -11.86 -0.20 1.90
N LYS A 135 -10.98 0.76 1.57
CA LYS A 135 -9.88 1.17 2.47
C LYS A 135 -10.38 1.82 3.75
N GLY A 136 -11.65 2.24 3.80
CA GLY A 136 -12.34 2.73 4.97
C GLY A 136 -12.68 4.22 4.92
N LYS A 137 -13.52 4.64 5.87
CA LYS A 137 -14.13 5.98 5.92
C LYS A 137 -13.43 6.97 6.86
N ASN A 138 -12.43 6.50 7.61
CA ASN A 138 -11.70 7.30 8.59
C ASN A 138 -10.25 7.51 8.16
N PRO A 139 -9.64 8.65 8.52
CA PRO A 139 -8.25 8.89 8.20
C PRO A 139 -7.35 7.93 8.98
N LYS A 140 -6.23 7.56 8.38
CA LYS A 140 -5.26 6.62 8.95
C LYS A 140 -3.86 7.21 8.82
N PHE A 141 -3.00 6.86 9.78
CA PHE A 141 -1.59 7.20 9.74
C PHE A 141 -0.76 5.98 10.11
N ARG A 142 0.38 5.82 9.45
CA ARG A 142 1.41 4.83 9.81
C ARG A 142 2.80 5.36 9.51
N VAL A 143 3.79 4.90 10.27
CA VAL A 143 5.21 5.06 9.89
C VAL A 143 5.54 4.05 8.80
N THR A 144 6.12 4.51 7.69
CA THR A 144 6.51 3.67 6.56
C THR A 144 8.02 3.43 6.48
N GLU A 145 8.83 4.38 6.97
CA GLU A 145 10.29 4.24 7.01
C GLU A 145 10.85 4.54 8.42
N LYS A 146 11.53 3.54 8.99
CA LYS A 146 12.18 3.59 10.31
C LYS A 146 13.52 2.85 10.24
N TYR A 147 14.56 3.44 10.78
CA TYR A 147 15.93 2.90 10.77
C TYR A 147 16.59 3.01 12.15
N PRO A 148 17.59 2.17 12.45
CA PRO A 148 18.49 2.40 13.57
C PRO A 148 19.24 3.72 13.40
N PHE A 149 19.35 4.50 14.48
CA PHE A 149 20.15 5.73 14.51
C PHE A 149 21.47 5.45 15.22
N LYS A 150 22.56 5.41 14.44
CA LYS A 150 23.89 4.95 14.89
C LYS A 150 24.85 6.08 15.28
N GLU A 151 24.47 7.35 15.10
CA GLU A 151 25.31 8.52 15.42
C GLU A 151 25.25 8.87 16.92
N CYS A 152 25.04 7.89 17.80
CA CYS A 152 24.90 8.10 19.22
C CYS A 152 26.23 7.94 19.93
N GLU A 153 26.38 8.62 21.08
CA GLU A 153 27.57 8.45 21.92
C GLU A 153 27.62 7.04 22.52
N GLY A 154 28.80 6.42 22.48
CA GLY A 154 29.01 5.04 22.93
C GLY A 154 28.33 4.00 22.03
N ASP A 155 27.96 2.86 22.63
CA ASP A 155 27.30 1.73 21.94
C ASP A 155 25.77 1.88 21.84
N ALA A 156 25.23 3.06 22.18
CA ALA A 156 23.79 3.28 22.13
C ALA A 156 23.29 3.27 20.67
N ILE A 157 22.18 2.57 20.42
CA ILE A 157 21.50 2.59 19.12
C ILE A 157 20.13 3.22 19.31
N GLY A 158 19.97 4.44 18.80
CA GLY A 158 18.69 5.14 18.80
C GLY A 158 17.78 4.71 17.65
N THR A 159 16.72 5.49 17.44
CA THR A 159 15.82 5.29 16.30
C THR A 159 15.67 6.57 15.47
N TYR A 160 15.64 6.39 14.15
CA TYR A 160 15.31 7.40 13.17
C TYR A 160 14.00 7.04 12.47
N PHE A 161 12.96 7.84 12.73
CA PHE A 161 11.70 7.80 12.00
C PHE A 161 11.80 8.77 10.83
N LYS A 162 11.94 8.24 9.61
CA LYS A 162 12.16 9.05 8.41
C LYS A 162 10.85 9.52 7.80
N GLN A 163 9.92 8.59 7.58
CA GLN A 163 8.70 8.86 6.80
C GLN A 163 7.45 8.24 7.41
N GLY A 164 6.37 9.00 7.38
CA GLY A 164 5.02 8.54 7.65
C GLY A 164 4.12 8.68 6.43
N GLU A 165 3.03 7.93 6.42
CA GLU A 165 2.00 7.98 5.39
C GLU A 165 0.65 8.27 6.03
N VAL A 166 -0.04 9.26 5.47
CA VAL A 166 -1.42 9.60 5.79
C VAL A 166 -2.34 9.11 4.69
N PHE A 167 -3.43 8.48 5.08
CA PHE A 167 -4.58 8.21 4.22
C PHE A 167 -5.77 9.04 4.72
N THR A 168 -6.39 9.78 3.80
CA THR A 168 -7.67 10.48 4.01
C THR A 168 -8.63 10.06 2.89
N PRO A 169 -9.86 9.60 3.17
CA PRO A 169 -10.72 9.04 2.12
C PRO A 169 -11.13 10.03 1.02
N LYS A 170 -11.19 11.33 1.35
CA LYS A 170 -11.63 12.40 0.44
C LYS A 170 -10.66 13.58 0.37
N GLY A 171 -9.40 13.37 0.79
CA GLY A 171 -8.38 14.41 0.76
C GLY A 171 -8.45 15.41 1.92
N GLN A 172 -9.20 15.11 2.99
CA GLN A 172 -9.46 16.05 4.07
C GLN A 172 -8.19 16.56 4.77
N LYS A 173 -8.29 17.70 5.43
CA LYS A 173 -7.26 18.21 6.32
C LYS A 173 -7.28 17.43 7.64
N VAL A 174 -6.11 17.00 8.09
CA VAL A 174 -5.94 16.21 9.31
C VAL A 174 -4.78 16.72 10.15
N GLU A 175 -4.89 16.50 11.45
CA GLU A 175 -3.78 16.61 12.39
C GLU A 175 -3.38 15.22 12.87
N VAL A 176 -2.08 14.93 12.77
CA VAL A 176 -1.46 13.71 13.26
C VAL A 176 -0.66 14.06 14.50
N THR A 177 -0.99 13.40 15.60
CA THR A 177 -0.17 13.37 16.80
C THR A 177 0.56 12.04 16.88
N MET A 178 1.88 12.07 16.95
CA MET A 178 2.71 10.92 17.26
C MET A 178 3.19 10.98 18.71
N TYR A 179 3.09 9.85 19.40
CA TYR A 179 3.71 9.60 20.70
C TYR A 179 4.84 8.60 20.48
N LEU A 180 6.06 8.98 20.82
CA LEU A 180 7.28 8.20 20.61
C LEU A 180 7.81 7.80 21.98
N GLN A 181 8.06 6.52 22.19
CA GLN A 181 8.57 6.04 23.46
C GLN A 181 10.09 6.20 23.52
N LYS A 182 10.57 6.66 24.66
CA LYS A 182 11.99 6.70 24.99
C LYS A 182 12.45 5.37 25.61
N ALA A 183 13.74 5.14 25.66
CA ALA A 183 14.35 3.97 26.28
C ALA A 183 14.03 3.85 27.78
N ASP A 184 13.85 4.98 28.47
CA ASP A 184 13.42 5.05 29.88
C ASP A 184 11.92 4.76 30.10
N GLY A 185 11.16 4.50 29.03
CA GLY A 185 9.73 4.23 29.06
C GLY A 185 8.83 5.46 28.99
N SER A 186 9.38 6.67 29.13
CA SER A 186 8.64 7.93 28.98
C SER A 186 8.27 8.21 27.52
N TRP A 187 7.38 9.19 27.29
CA TRP A 187 6.85 9.48 25.96
C TRP A 187 7.14 10.93 25.56
N ARG A 188 7.57 11.13 24.31
CA ARG A 188 7.62 12.45 23.67
C ARG A 188 6.59 12.56 22.56
N LYS A 189 6.07 13.77 22.35
CA LYS A 189 5.00 14.04 21.38
C LYS A 189 5.51 14.84 20.20
N LYS A 190 5.00 14.56 19.00
CA LYS A 190 5.20 15.36 17.78
C LYS A 190 3.87 15.54 17.05
N HIS A 191 3.68 16.71 16.47
CA HIS A 191 2.46 17.11 15.76
C HIS A 191 2.77 17.40 14.30
N TYR A 192 1.88 16.95 13.41
CA TYR A 192 1.94 17.21 11.99
C TYR A 192 0.55 17.60 11.49
N LYS A 193 0.50 18.54 10.54
CA LYS A 193 -0.70 18.86 9.79
C LYS A 193 -0.50 18.41 8.35
N LYS A 194 -1.53 17.81 7.77
CA LYS A 194 -1.52 17.39 6.36
C LYS A 194 -2.88 17.66 5.74
N VAL A 195 -2.88 18.14 4.51
CA VAL A 195 -4.05 18.16 3.65
C VAL A 195 -3.86 17.08 2.60
N GLY A 196 -4.88 16.25 2.41
CA GLY A 196 -4.80 15.12 1.50
C GLY A 196 -4.14 13.88 2.10
N SER A 197 -4.08 12.84 1.28
CA SER A 197 -3.27 11.64 1.50
C SER A 197 -1.83 11.84 1.01
N GLY A 198 -0.93 10.97 1.45
CA GLY A 198 0.45 10.92 0.98
C GLY A 198 1.46 10.93 2.12
N PHE A 199 2.72 11.20 1.77
CA PHE A 199 3.82 11.13 2.74
C PHE A 199 3.96 12.42 3.56
N ILE A 200 4.46 12.23 4.79
CA ILE A 200 4.93 13.27 5.69
C ILE A 200 6.40 12.96 6.02
N PRO A 201 7.34 13.88 5.77
CA PRO A 201 8.70 13.75 6.28
C PRO A 201 8.65 13.93 7.79
N LEU A 202 8.98 12.87 8.52
CA LEU A 202 9.00 12.90 9.98
C LEU A 202 10.31 13.49 10.47
N GLU A 203 11.42 13.01 9.90
CA GLU A 203 12.78 13.45 10.22
C GLU A 203 13.09 13.46 11.73
N ILE A 204 12.54 12.48 12.45
CA ILE A 204 12.67 12.39 13.91
C ILE A 204 13.77 11.40 14.25
N LYS A 205 14.90 11.90 14.73
CA LYS A 205 15.99 11.09 15.30
C LYS A 205 16.11 11.28 16.81
N GLY A 206 16.68 10.28 17.48
CA GLY A 206 16.97 10.35 18.93
C GLY A 206 17.67 9.10 19.42
N CYS A 207 18.78 9.29 20.13
CA CYS A 207 19.50 8.22 20.84
C CYS A 207 18.70 7.67 22.01
N ASP A 208 17.79 8.48 22.54
CA ASP A 208 16.85 8.12 23.58
C ASP A 208 15.64 7.32 23.07
N LEU A 209 15.46 7.13 21.75
CA LEU A 209 14.26 6.50 21.19
C LEU A 209 14.42 4.99 20.95
N ASN A 210 13.46 4.22 21.48
CA ASN A 210 13.44 2.76 21.33
C ASN A 210 12.66 2.27 20.07
N GLY A 211 12.07 3.19 19.32
CA GLY A 211 11.37 2.90 18.07
C GLY A 211 9.92 2.42 18.20
N VAL A 212 9.38 2.36 19.42
CA VAL A 212 7.95 2.16 19.68
C VAL A 212 7.21 3.48 19.52
N TYR A 213 6.06 3.45 18.86
CA TYR A 213 5.22 4.64 18.69
C TYR A 213 3.73 4.30 18.78
N LYS A 214 2.95 5.32 19.16
CA LYS A 214 1.49 5.37 19.01
C LYS A 214 1.14 6.61 18.21
N SER A 215 -0.02 6.60 17.56
CA SER A 215 -0.48 7.77 16.81
C SER A 215 -1.97 7.99 17.01
N ARG A 216 -2.35 9.27 17.02
CA ARG A 216 -3.73 9.73 16.92
C ARG A 216 -3.85 10.60 15.70
N ILE A 217 -4.86 10.35 14.88
CA ILE A 217 -5.20 11.17 13.73
C ILE A 217 -6.62 11.67 13.88
N VAL A 218 -6.82 12.97 13.66
CA VAL A 218 -8.12 13.62 13.75
C VAL A 218 -8.31 14.56 12.56
N TYR A 219 -9.55 14.80 12.18
CA TYR A 219 -9.86 15.87 11.24
C TYR A 219 -9.48 17.21 11.86
N ALA A 220 -8.88 18.08 11.04
CA ALA A 220 -8.54 19.43 11.45
C ALA A 220 -9.48 20.41 10.74
N ASN A 221 -10.10 21.27 11.55
CA ASN A 221 -10.94 22.36 11.05
C ASN A 221 -10.09 23.43 10.35
#